data_AF-A0A7S0AQS8-F1
#
_entry.id   AF-A0A7S0AQS8-F1
#
_cell.length_a   1.000
_cell.length_b   1.000
_cell.length_c   1.000
_cell.angle_alpha   90.00
_cell.angle_beta   90.00
_cell.angle_gamma   90.00
#
_symmetry.space_group_name_H-M   'P 1'
#
loop_
_entity.id
_entity.type
_entity.pdbx_description
1 polymer ?
#
loop_
_entity_poly.entity_id
_entity_poly.type
_entity_poly.pdbx_seq_one_letter_code
_entity_poly.pdbx_strand_id
1 'polypeptide(L)'
;RDAPDAYKNYESSFDRLSRAKIQEKLSRVPAFYLVNKVTGRMAPEIYASYEDAVDAAKAGDGFVVKATTLNQVMYTLVLKRGRMLMPPPPSEIAKAEEALRGDDGAPLADGENYI
;
A
#
# COMPACT_ATOMS: atom_id res chain seq x y z
N ARG A 1 -8.55 -33.33 -6.04
CA ARG A 1 -7.82 -32.33 -6.85
C ARG A 1 -7.16 -31.40 -5.86
N ASP A 2 -5.90 -31.68 -5.54
CA ASP A 2 -5.09 -30.89 -4.61
C ASP A 2 -4.75 -29.54 -5.23
N ALA A 3 -4.91 -28.47 -4.46
CA ALA A 3 -4.57 -27.11 -4.89
C ALA A 3 -3.05 -27.00 -5.10
N PRO A 4 -2.58 -26.32 -6.16
CA PRO A 4 -1.15 -26.17 -6.41
C PRO A 4 -0.54 -25.32 -5.30
N ASP A 5 0.55 -25.85 -4.75
CA ASP A 5 1.45 -25.32 -3.73
C ASP A 5 1.06 -23.96 -3.10
N ALA A 6 0.56 -24.03 -1.86
CA ALA A 6 0.50 -22.88 -0.98
C ALA A 6 1.87 -22.20 -0.93
N TYR A 7 1.95 -20.94 -1.35
CA TYR A 7 3.14 -20.10 -1.29
C TYR A 7 3.85 -20.29 0.05
N LYS A 8 4.96 -21.03 0.05
CA LYS A 8 5.76 -21.22 1.27
C LYS A 8 6.46 -19.90 1.55
N ASN A 9 5.97 -19.17 2.55
CA ASN A 9 6.64 -17.98 3.07
C ASN A 9 8.07 -18.37 3.47
N TYR A 10 9.06 -17.92 2.71
CA TYR A 10 10.46 -18.11 3.03
C TYR A 10 10.81 -17.22 4.23
N GLU A 11 10.84 -17.80 5.42
CA GLU A 11 11.30 -17.13 6.65
C GLU A 11 12.70 -17.64 7.03
N SER A 12 13.73 -17.15 6.34
CA SER A 12 15.12 -17.33 6.80
C SER A 12 15.42 -16.35 7.93
N SER A 13 15.83 -16.86 9.09
CA SER A 13 16.26 -16.04 10.22
C SER A 13 17.51 -15.22 9.92
N PHE A 14 18.32 -15.65 8.94
CA PHE A 14 19.51 -14.96 8.47
C PHE A 14 19.19 -13.68 7.68
N ASP A 15 18.07 -13.67 6.94
CA ASP A 15 17.62 -12.52 6.13
C ASP A 15 16.76 -11.51 6.92
N ARG A 16 16.53 -11.78 8.22
CA ARG A 16 15.75 -10.88 9.07
C ARG A 16 16.51 -9.58 9.31
N LEU A 17 15.92 -8.49 8.83
CA LEU A 17 16.43 -7.15 9.10
C LEU A 17 16.27 -6.80 10.58
N SER A 18 17.29 -6.16 11.16
CA SER A 18 17.18 -5.58 12.49
C SER A 18 16.11 -4.48 12.51
N ARG A 19 15.50 -4.23 13.69
CA ARG A 19 14.48 -3.17 13.83
C ARG A 19 14.99 -1.80 13.38
N ALA A 20 16.25 -1.47 13.70
CA ALA A 20 16.88 -0.24 13.26
C ALA A 20 16.95 -0.15 11.72
N LYS A 21 17.31 -1.25 11.05
CA LYS A 21 17.40 -1.30 9.59
C LYS A 21 16.03 -1.25 8.91
N ILE A 22 15.00 -1.80 9.56
CA ILE A 22 13.60 -1.64 9.13
C ILE A 22 13.17 -0.18 9.24
N GLN A 23 13.44 0.48 10.38
CA GLN A 23 13.11 1.90 10.57
C GLN A 23 13.84 2.81 9.58
N GLU A 24 15.12 2.52 9.29
CA GLU A 24 15.91 3.23 8.29
C GLU A 24 15.33 3.06 6.88
N LYS A 25 14.83 1.87 6.53
CA LYS A 25 14.15 1.67 5.25
C LYS A 25 12.83 2.43 5.19
N LEU A 26 12.03 2.38 6.27
CA LEU A 26 10.74 3.06 6.33
C LEU A 26 10.85 4.59 6.38
N SER A 27 11.98 5.15 6.83
CA SER A 27 12.19 6.60 6.82
C SER A 27 12.39 7.17 5.41
N ARG A 28 12.70 6.30 4.43
CA ARG A 28 12.85 6.68 3.01
C ARG A 28 11.55 6.64 2.24
N VAL A 29 10.49 6.06 2.80
CA VAL A 29 9.19 5.95 2.14
C VAL A 29 8.32 7.14 2.57
N PRO A 30 7.98 8.06 1.66
CA PRO A 30 7.06 9.16 1.97
C PRO A 30 5.64 8.62 2.18
N ALA A 31 4.90 9.28 3.05
CA ALA A 31 3.48 9.04 3.27
C ALA A 31 2.78 10.39 3.41
N PHE A 32 1.53 10.48 2.97
CA PHE A 32 0.78 11.73 2.89
C PHE A 32 -0.49 11.63 3.71
N TYR A 33 -0.92 12.75 4.29
CA TYR A 33 -2.11 12.80 5.13
C TYR A 33 -2.79 14.16 5.01
N LEU A 34 -4.08 14.20 5.35
CA LEU A 34 -4.87 15.42 5.30
C LEU A 34 -4.93 16.08 6.66
N VAL A 35 -4.85 17.41 6.67
CA VAL A 35 -5.07 18.23 7.86
C VAL A 35 -6.18 19.22 7.58
N ASN A 36 -7.20 19.22 8.44
CA ASN A 36 -8.28 20.19 8.36
C ASN A 36 -7.74 21.59 8.69
N LYS A 37 -7.92 22.55 7.78
CA LYS A 37 -7.40 23.93 7.89
C LYS A 37 -7.99 24.71 9.07
N VAL A 38 -9.22 24.36 9.48
CA VAL A 38 -9.94 25.07 10.54
C VAL A 38 -9.57 24.53 11.92
N THR A 39 -9.58 23.20 12.07
CA THR A 39 -9.35 22.56 13.37
C THR A 39 -7.90 22.17 13.61
N GLY A 40 -7.06 22.18 12.57
CA GLY A 40 -5.69 21.68 12.61
C GLY A 40 -5.57 20.16 12.83
N ARG A 41 -6.71 19.44 12.83
CA ARG A 41 -6.75 18.00 13.09
C ARG A 41 -6.38 17.21 11.85
N MET A 42 -5.61 16.16 12.07
CA MET A 42 -5.25 15.17 11.06
C MET A 42 -6.44 14.25 10.78
N ALA A 43 -6.74 14.04 9.50
CA ALA A 43 -7.70 13.02 9.06
C ALA A 43 -7.12 11.61 9.31
N PRO A 44 -7.96 10.61 9.58
CA PRO A 44 -7.48 9.25 9.89
C PRO A 44 -6.84 8.52 8.70
N GLU A 45 -7.04 9.01 7.48
CA GLU A 45 -6.53 8.41 6.24
C GLU A 45 -5.06 8.78 5.98
N ILE A 46 -4.28 7.77 5.57
CA ILE A 46 -2.89 7.92 5.13
C ILE A 46 -2.78 7.44 3.68
N TYR A 47 -2.25 8.29 2.81
CA TYR A 47 -2.08 8.02 1.40
C TYR A 47 -0.62 7.69 1.08
N ALA A 48 -0.40 6.69 0.22
CA ALA A 48 0.94 6.37 -0.28
C ALA A 48 1.36 7.27 -1.45
N SER A 49 0.40 7.79 -2.21
CA SER A 49 0.60 8.74 -3.30
C SER A 49 0.23 10.16 -2.87
N TYR A 50 1.01 11.13 -3.34
CA TYR A 50 0.67 12.55 -3.17
C TYR A 50 -0.56 12.92 -3.99
N GLU A 51 -0.72 12.36 -5.18
CA GLU A 51 -1.83 12.67 -6.09
C GLU A 51 -3.17 12.23 -5.50
N ASP A 52 -3.24 11.00 -4.98
CA ASP A 52 -4.43 10.48 -4.28
C ASP A 52 -4.80 11.35 -3.08
N ALA A 53 -3.80 11.82 -2.32
CA ALA A 53 -4.02 12.72 -1.19
C ALA A 53 -4.57 14.08 -1.65
N VAL A 54 -4.04 14.62 -2.75
CA VAL A 54 -4.49 15.89 -3.33
C VAL A 54 -5.93 15.76 -3.82
N ASP A 55 -6.29 14.67 -4.48
CA ASP A 55 -7.64 14.46 -4.99
C ASP A 55 -8.65 14.26 -3.85
N ALA A 56 -8.27 13.55 -2.79
CA ALA A 56 -9.06 13.49 -1.56
C ALA A 56 -9.22 14.86 -0.88
N ALA A 57 -8.16 15.69 -0.87
CA ALA A 57 -8.21 17.05 -0.34
C ALA A 57 -9.08 18.00 -1.18
N LYS A 58 -9.22 17.78 -2.49
CA LYS A 58 -10.14 18.53 -3.35
C LYS A 58 -11.59 18.10 -3.14
N ALA A 59 -11.83 16.81 -2.86
CA ALA A 59 -13.16 16.28 -2.59
C ALA A 59 -13.72 16.74 -1.23
N GLY A 60 -12.85 16.94 -0.24
CA GLY A 60 -13.21 17.50 1.07
C GLY A 60 -12.80 18.96 1.20
N ASP A 61 -13.77 19.88 1.19
CA ASP A 61 -13.48 21.30 1.42
C ASP A 61 -12.77 21.52 2.77
N GLY A 62 -11.72 22.35 2.74
CA GLY A 62 -11.02 22.78 3.96
C GLY A 62 -9.91 21.84 4.44
N PHE A 63 -9.38 20.95 3.61
CA PHE A 63 -8.19 20.15 3.94
C PHE A 63 -6.92 20.64 3.21
N VAL A 64 -5.74 20.44 3.82
CA VAL A 64 -4.43 20.53 3.17
C VAL A 64 -3.71 19.20 3.25
N VAL A 65 -2.93 18.89 2.21
CA VAL A 65 -2.03 17.73 2.21
C VAL A 65 -0.74 18.07 2.95
N LYS A 66 -0.29 17.17 3.81
CA LYS A 66 1.04 17.20 4.43
C LYS A 66 1.76 15.87 4.18
N ALA A 67 3.09 15.93 4.20
CA ALA A 67 3.96 14.79 4.03
C ALA A 67 4.61 14.38 5.37
N THR A 68 4.88 13.10 5.50
CA THR A 68 5.65 12.45 6.56
C THR A 68 6.36 11.23 5.97
N THR A 69 6.94 10.39 6.82
CA THR A 69 7.55 9.12 6.42
C THR A 69 6.76 7.97 7.00
N LEU A 70 6.76 6.84 6.30
CA LEU A 70 6.06 5.64 6.75
C LEU A 70 6.60 5.16 8.11
N ASN A 71 7.87 5.43 8.44
CA ASN A 71 8.41 5.18 9.78
C ASN A 71 7.62 5.91 10.88
N GLN A 72 7.31 7.20 10.68
CA GLN A 72 6.57 8.00 11.66
C GLN A 72 5.10 7.56 11.77
N VAL A 73 4.47 7.20 10.65
CA VAL A 73 3.10 6.67 10.63
C VAL A 73 3.03 5.32 11.36
N MET A 74 3.92 4.38 10.99
CA MET A 74 3.95 3.03 11.54
C MET A 74 4.31 3.01 13.01
N TYR A 75 5.20 3.89 13.47
CA TYR A 75 5.49 4.04 14.90
C TYR A 75 4.23 4.37 15.70
N THR A 76 3.36 5.22 15.14
CA THR A 76 2.09 5.60 15.78
C THR A 76 1.07 4.46 15.72
N LEU A 77 0.99 3.75 14.60
CA LEU A 77 0.08 2.59 14.41
C LEU A 77 0.42 1.42 15.34
N VAL A 78 1.71 1.09 15.47
CA VAL A 78 2.20 -0.02 16.29
C VAL A 78 2.04 0.29 17.78
N LEU A 79 2.28 1.54 18.21
CA LEU A 79 2.25 1.90 19.62
C LEU A 79 0.86 2.32 20.13
N LYS A 80 0.03 2.97 19.31
CA LYS A 80 -1.25 3.52 19.79
C LYS A 80 -2.48 2.68 19.46
N ARG A 81 -2.38 1.59 18.69
CA ARG A 81 -3.55 0.79 18.23
C ARG A 81 -4.71 1.67 17.72
N GLY A 82 -4.40 2.82 17.13
CA GLY A 82 -5.38 3.73 16.57
C GLY A 82 -5.89 3.18 15.25
N ARG A 83 -7.19 3.32 14.98
CA ARG A 83 -7.80 2.97 13.68
C ARG A 83 -7.41 4.04 12.64
N MET A 84 -6.18 4.03 12.13
CA MET A 84 -5.93 4.68 10.84
C MET A 84 -6.49 3.78 9.75
N LEU A 85 -7.26 4.37 8.86
CA LEU A 85 -7.79 3.69 7.69
C LEU A 85 -6.78 3.88 6.58
N MET A 86 -6.34 2.78 5.98
CA MET A 86 -5.68 2.87 4.69
C MET A 86 -6.81 3.04 3.66
N PRO A 87 -6.86 4.17 2.93
CA PRO A 87 -7.85 4.40 1.87
C PRO A 87 -7.69 3.32 0.77
N PRO A 88 -8.63 3.23 -0.18
CA PRO A 88 -8.58 2.25 -1.24
C PRO A 88 -7.21 2.19 -1.92
N PRO A 89 -6.83 1.01 -2.44
CA PRO A 89 -5.53 0.75 -3.04
C PRO A 89 -5.10 1.88 -4.00
N PRO A 90 -3.88 2.43 -3.87
CA PRO A 90 -3.40 3.45 -4.79
C PRO A 90 -3.32 2.89 -6.21
N SER A 91 -3.22 3.78 -7.22
CA SER A 91 -3.24 3.42 -8.64
C SER A 91 -2.21 2.34 -9.03
N GLU A 92 -1.11 2.25 -8.28
CA GLU A 92 -0.06 1.25 -8.40
C GLU A 92 -0.55 -0.18 -8.12
N ILE A 93 -1.55 -0.36 -7.26
CA ILE A 93 -2.14 -1.68 -7.01
C ILE A 93 -2.98 -2.11 -8.21
N ALA A 94 -3.74 -1.20 -8.84
CA ALA A 94 -4.45 -1.53 -10.08
C ALA A 94 -3.46 -1.94 -11.20
N LYS A 95 -2.32 -1.25 -11.30
CA LYS A 95 -1.24 -1.60 -12.23
C LYS A 95 -0.57 -2.95 -11.88
N ALA A 96 -0.38 -3.23 -10.59
CA ALA A 96 0.17 -4.51 -10.14
C ALA A 96 -0.80 -5.67 -10.39
N GLU A 97 -2.10 -5.46 -10.19
CA GLU A 97 -3.15 -6.44 -10.52
C GLU A 97 -3.23 -6.71 -12.03
N GLU A 98 -3.08 -5.67 -12.86
CA GLU A 98 -2.98 -5.79 -14.32
C GLU A 98 -1.72 -6.56 -14.74
N ALA A 99 -0.57 -6.26 -14.13
CA ALA A 99 0.69 -6.98 -14.37
C ALA A 99 0.61 -8.46 -13.97
N LEU A 100 -0.05 -8.77 -12.83
CA LEU A 100 -0.28 -10.15 -12.39
C LEU A 100 -1.24 -10.91 -13.33
N ARG A 101 -2.21 -10.23 -13.96
CA ARG A 101 -3.08 -10.84 -14.98
C ARG A 101 -2.38 -11.03 -16.32
N GLY A 102 -1.34 -10.24 -16.61
CA GLY A 102 -0.58 -10.31 -17.87
C GLY A 102 0.36 -11.51 -17.97
N ASP A 103 0.75 -12.12 -16.85
CA ASP A 103 1.76 -13.20 -16.82
C ASP A 103 1.18 -14.61 -17.03
N ASP A 104 -0.16 -14.76 -16.99
CA ASP A 104 -0.88 -16.02 -17.29
C ASP A 104 -1.31 -16.14 -18.77
N GLY A 105 -0.88 -15.20 -19.62
CA GLY A 105 -1.38 -15.00 -20.98
C GLY A 105 -0.51 -15.55 -22.10
N ALA A 106 -0.02 -16.79 -22.02
CA ALA A 106 0.36 -17.49 -23.24
C ALA A 106 -0.93 -17.96 -23.94
N PRO A 107 -1.29 -17.47 -25.13
CA PRO A 107 -2.41 -18.02 -25.87
C PRO A 107 -2.11 -19.50 -26.16
N LEU A 108 -2.95 -20.39 -25.65
CA LEU A 108 -2.95 -21.79 -26.10
C LEU A 108 -3.30 -21.76 -27.59
N ALA A 109 -2.28 -22.05 -28.40
CA ALA A 109 -2.43 -22.23 -29.82
C ALA A 109 -3.46 -23.33 -30.08
N ASP A 110 -4.40 -22.95 -30.93
CA ASP A 110 -5.11 -23.75 -31.91
C ASP A 110 -6.04 -24.85 -31.37
N GLY A 111 -7.32 -24.62 -31.65
CA GLY A 111 -8.37 -25.57 -31.37
C GLY A 111 -8.19 -26.86 -32.14
N GLU A 112 -8.21 -27.97 -31.41
CA GLU A 112 -8.69 -29.24 -31.94
C GLU A 112 -9.94 -29.67 -31.16
N ASN A 113 -11.07 -29.58 -31.87
CA ASN A 113 -12.29 -30.31 -31.57
C ASN A 113 -11.97 -31.81 -31.58
N TYR A 114 -12.32 -32.52 -30.50
CA TYR A 114 -12.62 -33.95 -30.59
C TYR A 114 -14.01 -34.19 -30.03
N ILE A 115 -14.90 -34.60 -30.96
CA ILE A 115 -16.10 -35.40 -30.70
C ILE A 115 -15.63 -36.80 -30.31
#